data_AF-A0AB37HXL3-F1
#
_entry.id   AF-A0AB37HXL3-F1
#
_cell.length_a   1.000
_cell.length_b   1.000
_cell.length_c   1.000
_cell.angle_alpha   90.00
_cell.angle_beta   90.00
_cell.angle_gamma   90.00
#
_symmetry.space_group_name_H-M   'P 1'
#
loop_
_entity.id
_entity.type
_entity.pdbx_description
1 polymer ?
#
loop_
_entity_poly.entity_id
_entity_poly.type
_entity_poly.pdbx_seq_one_letter_code
_entity_poly.pdbx_strand_id
1 'polypeptide(L)' 'MYMTVKEVSELLRINEQHAYRLIKLKEIPSIRLGRKVLIPKETLMKMLKDKEESQHVQH' A
#
# COMPACT_ATOMS: atom_id res chain seq x y z
N MET A 1 11.74 -5.30 4.41
CA MET A 1 10.87 -6.52 4.32
C MET A 1 9.79 -6.30 3.24
N TYR A 2 9.44 -7.32 2.46
CA TYR A 2 8.43 -7.22 1.39
C TYR A 2 7.16 -7.97 1.77
N MET A 3 6.01 -7.45 1.32
CA MET A 3 4.69 -8.03 1.52
C MET A 3 4.03 -8.33 0.17
N THR A 4 3.16 -9.31 0.13
CA THR A 4 2.30 -9.61 -1.02
C THR A 4 1.05 -8.72 -1.02
N VAL A 5 0.36 -8.67 -2.15
CA VAL A 5 -0.91 -7.94 -2.27
C VAL A 5 -1.94 -8.46 -1.27
N LYS A 6 -1.97 -9.78 -1.04
CA LYS A 6 -2.87 -10.41 -0.06
C LYS A 6 -2.60 -9.90 1.36
N GLU A 7 -1.35 -9.96 1.81
CA GLU A 7 -0.98 -9.49 3.15
C GLU A 7 -1.28 -8.00 3.36
N VAL A 8 -1.08 -7.16 2.32
CA VAL A 8 -1.43 -5.74 2.37
C VAL A 8 -2.95 -5.54 2.42
N SER A 9 -3.71 -6.35 1.69
CA SER A 9 -5.17 -6.29 1.71
C SER A 9 -5.73 -6.64 3.10
N GLU A 10 -5.19 -7.67 3.74
CA GLU A 10 -5.52 -8.05 5.12
C GLU A 10 -5.12 -6.97 6.12
N LEU A 11 -3.92 -6.41 5.98
CA LEU A 11 -3.42 -5.31 6.83
C LEU A 11 -4.32 -4.08 6.77
N LEU A 12 -4.71 -3.66 5.57
CA LEU A 12 -5.53 -2.47 5.34
C LEU A 12 -7.04 -2.74 5.44
N ARG A 13 -7.44 -3.99 5.72
CA ARG A 13 -8.84 -4.45 5.76
C ARG A 13 -9.62 -4.08 4.49
N ILE A 14 -8.98 -4.23 3.34
CA ILE A 14 -9.60 -4.06 2.02
C ILE A 14 -9.54 -5.38 1.26
N ASN A 15 -10.41 -5.56 0.27
CA ASN A 15 -10.31 -6.74 -0.60
C ASN A 15 -9.10 -6.64 -1.55
N GLU A 16 -8.60 -7.78 -2.02
CA GLU A 16 -7.43 -7.85 -2.92
C GLU A 16 -7.64 -7.07 -4.21
N GLN A 17 -8.86 -7.06 -4.78
CA GLN A 17 -9.16 -6.30 -6.00
C GLN A 17 -8.98 -4.79 -5.79
N HIS A 18 -9.40 -4.28 -4.64
CA HIS A 18 -9.21 -2.89 -4.25
C HIS A 18 -7.73 -2.58 -4.05
N ALA A 19 -6.98 -3.47 -3.38
CA ALA A 19 -5.53 -3.34 -3.25
C ALA A 19 -4.84 -3.26 -4.63
N TYR A 20 -5.18 -4.15 -5.58
CA TYR A 20 -4.68 -4.09 -6.96
C TYR A 20 -5.05 -2.79 -7.67
N ARG A 21 -6.28 -2.28 -7.47
CA ARG A 21 -6.72 -1.00 -8.02
C ARG A 21 -5.86 0.15 -7.47
N LEU A 22 -5.63 0.20 -6.17
CA LEU A 22 -4.79 1.23 -5.54
C LEU A 22 -3.34 1.15 -6.01
N ILE A 23 -2.80 -0.05 -6.19
CA ILE A 23 -1.48 -0.26 -6.81
C ILE A 23 -1.45 0.30 -8.25
N LYS A 24 -2.49 0.02 -9.05
CA LYS A 24 -2.61 0.55 -10.43
C LYS A 24 -2.72 2.07 -10.45
N LEU A 25 -3.39 2.66 -9.46
CA LEU A 25 -3.52 4.11 -9.28
C LEU A 25 -2.25 4.75 -8.68
N LYS A 26 -1.21 3.96 -8.37
CA LYS A 26 0.02 4.39 -7.67
C LYS A 26 -0.23 4.94 -6.26
N GLU A 27 -1.38 4.63 -5.66
CA GLU A 27 -1.73 4.96 -4.28
C GLU A 27 -1.10 3.98 -3.27
N ILE A 28 -0.65 2.80 -3.71
CA ILE A 28 0.13 1.86 -2.89
C ILE A 28 1.47 1.61 -3.59
N PRO A 29 2.61 1.78 -2.91
CA PRO A 29 3.92 1.53 -3.49
C PRO A 29 4.08 0.04 -3.78
N SER A 30 4.55 -0.31 -4.97
CA SER A 30 4.79 -1.70 -5.33
C SER A 30 5.94 -1.86 -6.32
N ILE A 31 6.53 -3.04 -6.31
CA ILE A 31 7.58 -3.48 -7.23
C ILE A 31 7.07 -4.74 -7.91
N ARG A 32 7.19 -4.79 -9.24
CA ARG A 32 6.87 -5.98 -10.02
C ARG A 32 8.15 -6.81 -10.20
N LEU A 33 8.15 -8.02 -9.64
CA LEU A 33 9.24 -8.97 -9.81
C LEU A 33 8.72 -10.16 -10.63
N GLY A 34 8.90 -10.06 -11.95
CA GLY A 34 8.32 -10.99 -12.91
C GLY A 34 6.78 -10.97 -12.85
N ARG A 35 6.19 -12.10 -12.46
CA ARG A 35 4.73 -12.26 -12.31
C ARG A 35 4.20 -11.85 -10.94
N LYS A 36 5.06 -11.62 -9.95
CA LYS A 36 4.66 -11.27 -8.59
C LYS A 36 4.69 -9.76 -8.38
N VAL A 37 3.74 -9.26 -7.61
CA VAL A 37 3.72 -7.89 -7.10
C VAL A 37 4.10 -7.92 -5.64
N LEU A 38 5.13 -7.16 -5.29
CA LEU A 38 5.67 -7.06 -3.94
C LEU A 38 5.55 -5.62 -3.46
N ILE A 39 5.17 -5.44 -2.20
CA ILE A 39 4.98 -4.16 -1.56
C ILE A 39 6.08 -3.99 -0.50
N PRO A 40 6.98 -3.00 -0.64
CA PRO A 40 7.97 -2.72 0.39
C PRO A 40 7.27 -2.17 1.64
N LYS A 41 7.33 -2.93 2.75
CA LYS A 41 6.62 -2.61 4.00
C LYS A 41 7.00 -1.23 4.54
N GLU A 42 8.29 -0.90 4.51
CA GLU A 42 8.81 0.37 5.05
C GLU A 42 8.27 1.56 4.27
N THR A 43 8.23 1.48 2.94
CA THR A 43 7.65 2.53 2.09
C THR A 43 6.14 2.65 2.28
N LEU A 44 5.44 1.52 2.38
CA LEU A 44 4.00 1.52 2.65
C LEU A 44 3.68 2.22 3.98
N MET A 45 4.36 1.84 5.06
CA MET A 45 4.14 2.42 6.39
C MET A 45 4.48 3.91 6.41
N LYS A 46 5.57 4.33 5.75
CA LYS A 46 5.92 5.74 5.62
C LYS A 46 4.82 6.53 4.90
N MET A 47 4.34 6.01 3.76
CA MET A 47 3.25 6.66 3.01
C MET A 47 1.95 6.77 3.82
N LEU A 48 1.59 5.74 4.60
CA LEU A 48 0.42 5.78 5.47
C LEU A 48 0.56 6.87 6.52
N LYS A 49 1.73 6.92 7.18
CA LYS A 49 2.03 7.95 8.17
C LYS A 49 1.99 9.36 7.55
N ASP A 50 2.61 9.56 6.39
CA ASP A 50 2.61 10.85 5.69
C ASP A 50 1.16 11.29 5.32
N LYS A 51 0.30 10.33 4.95
CA LYS A 51 -1.13 10.59 4.70
C LYS A 51 -1.90 10.92 5.98
N GLU A 52 -1.63 10.24 7.10
CA GLU A 52 -2.22 10.56 8.42
C GLU A 52 -1.86 11.98 8.86
N GLU A 53 -0.58 12.37 8.75
CA GLU A 53 -0.09 13.70 9.14
C GLU A 53 -0.68 14.81 8.25
N SER A 54 -0.83 14.56 6.95
CA SER A 54 -1.43 15.52 6.01
C SER A 54 -2.93 15.77 6.28
N GLN A 55 -3.63 14.85 6.94
CA GLN A 55 -5.04 15.02 7.32
C GLN A 55 -5.21 15.82 8.62
N HIS A 56 -4.16 15.90 9.45
CA HIS A 56 -4.19 16.54 10.77
C HIS A 56 -3.89 18.05 10.77
N VAL A 57 -3.55 18.66 9.62
CA VAL A 57 -3.22 20.09 9.50
C VAL A 57 -4.43 20.96 9.10
N GLN A 58 -5.65 20.41 9.04
CA GLN A 58 -6.85 21.15 8.63
C GLN A 58 -7.99 21.20 9.66
N HIS A 59 -7.71 21.17 10.97
CA HIS A 59 -8.69 21.57 11.99
C HIS A 59 -8.16 22.68 12.88
#